data_AF-A0A3C1KPD2-F1
#
_entry.id   AF-A0A3C1KPD2-F1
#
_cell.length_a   1.000
_cell.length_b   1.000
_cell.length_c   1.000
_cell.angle_alpha   90.00
_cell.angle_beta   90.00
_cell.angle_gamma   90.00
#
_symmetry.space_group_name_H-M   'P 1'
#
loop_
_entity.id
_entity.type
_entity.pdbx_description
1 polymer ?
#
loop_
_entity_poly.entity_id
_entity_poly.type
_entity_poly.pdbx_seq_one_letter_code
_entity_poly.pdbx_strand_id
1 'polypeptide(L)'
;SRVIANDGGQRRVGSGWGRAAPLDYLHWQQQEEHYRTVGEVRHGDTDGVSWVVADLTPAYTNAASGTGDFSARSKRLRHYQRSFVFDRRANVIVVHDKVTAEDATFRQKWLLHSELEPELQGPYFRIAAPHTPSGPRGVLNGQVLLPEDASLTAIGGPGLEYFVDEKNYDEDGTVQAVAQRKREERGAEPGAWRLELQPGRQAEVQEFLVVMRTGKWSATESITPSPAATLETTGDTLTLTLDGDQPLTLHLPRNMGDIQLQRGR
;
A
#
# COMPACT_ATOMS: atom_id res chain seq x y z
N SER A 1 7.59 30.40 4.75
CA SER A 1 7.68 28.94 4.98
C SER A 1 7.09 28.23 3.78
N ARG A 2 7.62 27.07 3.37
CA ARG A 2 7.00 26.26 2.30
C ARG A 2 5.70 25.69 2.85
N VAL A 3 4.58 25.92 2.18
CA VAL A 3 3.31 25.26 2.52
C VAL A 3 3.44 23.79 2.10
N ILE A 4 3.28 22.89 3.07
CA ILE A 4 3.40 21.45 2.85
C ILE A 4 2.00 20.87 2.85
N ALA A 5 1.64 20.17 1.78
CA ALA A 5 0.34 19.55 1.62
C ALA A 5 0.08 18.53 2.74
N ASN A 6 -1.16 18.49 3.22
CA ASN A 6 -1.62 17.40 4.06
C ASN A 6 -1.96 16.21 3.16
N ASP A 7 -1.01 15.28 3.00
CA ASP A 7 -1.15 14.10 2.14
C ASP A 7 -1.94 12.94 2.76
N GLY A 8 -2.59 13.12 3.92
CA GLY A 8 -3.21 11.98 4.62
C GLY A 8 -2.22 10.97 5.22
N GLY A 9 -0.92 11.06 4.90
CA GLY A 9 0.12 10.09 5.23
C GLY A 9 0.81 10.26 6.59
N GLN A 10 1.96 9.59 6.69
CA GLN A 10 2.81 9.42 7.86
C GLN A 10 3.36 10.74 8.44
N ARG A 11 3.84 10.68 9.68
CA ARG A 11 4.62 11.76 10.33
C ARG A 11 5.85 12.13 9.48
N ARG A 12 6.37 13.34 9.69
CA ARG A 12 7.50 13.88 8.92
C ARG A 12 8.77 13.83 9.77
N VAL A 13 9.57 12.78 9.63
CA VAL A 13 10.76 12.56 10.47
C VAL A 13 12.03 13.07 9.78
N GLY A 14 12.95 13.68 10.52
CA GLY A 14 14.30 14.03 10.05
C GLY A 14 14.56 15.52 9.78
N SER A 15 15.81 15.82 9.38
CA SER A 15 16.39 17.17 9.31
C SER A 15 15.68 18.14 8.37
N GLY A 16 15.01 17.64 7.34
CA GLY A 16 14.17 18.45 6.44
C GLY A 16 12.86 18.93 7.04
N TRP A 17 12.49 18.48 8.24
CA TRP A 17 11.15 18.66 8.82
C TRP A 17 11.17 19.25 10.23
N GLY A 18 12.25 19.92 10.60
CA GLY A 18 12.37 20.66 11.86
C GLY A 18 13.08 19.92 13.00
N ARG A 19 13.64 18.72 12.76
CA ARG A 19 14.43 17.97 13.76
C ARG A 19 15.73 17.47 13.18
N ALA A 20 16.87 17.84 13.78
CA ALA A 20 18.19 17.39 13.32
C ALA A 20 18.31 15.86 13.37
N ALA A 21 18.85 15.26 12.31
CA ALA A 21 19.08 13.82 12.26
C ALA A 21 19.98 13.39 13.44
N PRO A 22 19.74 12.22 14.06
CA PRO A 22 20.61 11.70 15.09
C PRO A 22 22.02 11.52 14.58
N LEU A 23 23.00 11.85 15.42
CA LEU A 23 24.42 11.79 15.06
C LEU A 23 24.97 10.36 15.11
N ASP A 24 24.39 9.54 15.98
CA ASP A 24 24.76 8.16 16.20
C ASP A 24 23.56 7.37 16.76
N TYR A 25 23.78 6.10 17.06
CA TYR A 25 22.76 5.20 17.60
C TYR A 25 22.27 5.61 18.99
N LEU A 26 23.16 6.06 19.89
CA LEU A 26 22.76 6.47 21.25
C LEU A 26 21.88 7.72 21.20
N HIS A 27 22.23 8.67 20.35
CA HIS A 27 21.42 9.85 20.10
C HIS A 27 20.07 9.49 19.45
N TRP A 28 20.04 8.48 18.57
CA TRP A 28 18.78 7.96 18.02
C TRP A 28 17.91 7.34 19.12
N GLN A 29 18.49 6.52 20.01
CA GLN A 29 17.76 5.88 21.12
C GLN A 29 17.14 6.92 22.07
N GLN A 30 17.86 8.00 22.37
CA GLN A 30 17.35 9.11 23.18
C GLN A 30 16.17 9.84 22.54
N GLN A 31 16.02 9.75 21.22
CA GLN A 31 14.95 10.38 20.45
C GLN A 31 14.04 9.35 19.77
N GLU A 32 14.05 8.10 20.23
CA GLU A 32 13.40 6.98 19.56
C GLU A 32 11.93 7.25 19.28
N GLU A 33 11.22 7.86 20.23
CA GLU A 33 9.80 8.24 20.10
C GLU A 33 9.51 9.09 18.85
N HIS A 34 10.48 9.91 18.42
CA HIS A 34 10.34 10.76 17.25
C HIS A 34 10.73 10.04 15.96
N TYR A 35 11.76 9.19 16.01
CA TYR A 35 12.36 8.56 14.82
C TYR A 35 11.85 7.17 14.49
N ARG A 36 11.31 6.44 15.46
CA ARG A 36 10.75 5.10 15.24
C ARG A 36 9.46 5.22 14.42
N THR A 37 9.42 4.49 13.32
CA THR A 37 8.29 4.42 12.39
C THR A 37 7.67 3.03 12.28
N VAL A 38 8.27 2.03 12.92
CA VAL A 38 7.76 0.66 12.95
C VAL A 38 7.84 0.13 14.38
N GLY A 39 6.80 -0.58 14.80
CA GLY A 39 6.70 -1.27 16.09
C GLY A 39 7.18 -2.72 15.96
N GLU A 40 6.38 -3.65 16.48
CA GLU A 40 6.63 -5.09 16.37
C GLU A 40 6.63 -5.53 14.90
N VAL A 41 7.57 -6.42 14.55
CA VAL A 41 7.67 -7.04 13.22
C VAL A 41 7.83 -8.54 13.41
N ARG A 42 7.01 -9.31 12.69
CA ARG A 42 7.10 -10.76 12.56
C ARG A 42 7.31 -11.10 11.11
N HIS A 43 8.08 -12.13 10.82
CA HIS A 43 8.31 -12.57 9.45
C HIS A 43 8.61 -14.05 9.40
N GLY A 44 8.40 -14.64 8.22
CA GLY A 44 8.72 -16.03 7.96
C GLY A 44 8.95 -16.30 6.48
N ASP A 45 9.63 -17.38 6.20
CA ASP A 45 9.77 -17.93 4.86
C ASP A 45 9.56 -19.44 4.94
N THR A 46 8.52 -19.95 4.30
CA THR A 46 8.20 -21.37 4.34
C THR A 46 7.58 -21.78 3.02
N ASP A 47 8.09 -22.87 2.45
CA ASP A 47 7.58 -23.52 1.24
C ASP A 47 7.37 -22.57 0.04
N GLY A 48 8.31 -21.64 -0.18
CA GLY A 48 8.22 -20.71 -1.30
C GLY A 48 7.28 -19.52 -1.05
N VAL A 49 6.83 -19.32 0.19
CA VAL A 49 6.04 -18.17 0.63
C VAL A 49 6.83 -17.38 1.66
N SER A 50 7.09 -16.09 1.39
CA SER A 50 7.68 -15.17 2.36
C SER A 50 6.59 -14.26 2.89
N TRP A 51 6.61 -13.95 4.18
CA TRP A 51 5.62 -13.05 4.77
C TRP A 51 6.23 -12.16 5.85
N VAL A 52 5.58 -11.01 6.07
CA VAL A 52 5.86 -10.08 7.17
C VAL A 52 4.54 -9.55 7.73
N VAL A 53 4.44 -9.42 9.05
CA VAL A 53 3.39 -8.70 9.76
C VAL A 53 4.05 -7.59 10.57
N ALA A 54 3.68 -6.34 10.34
CA ALA A 54 4.32 -5.18 10.94
C ALA A 54 3.30 -4.22 11.55
N ASP A 55 3.61 -3.72 12.75
CA ASP A 55 2.92 -2.58 13.35
C ASP A 55 3.51 -1.27 12.78
N LEU A 56 2.71 -0.58 11.99
CA LEU A 56 3.04 0.71 11.37
C LEU A 56 2.46 1.90 12.14
N THR A 57 1.85 1.67 13.31
CA THR A 57 1.30 2.73 14.16
C THR A 57 2.31 3.86 14.43
N PRO A 58 3.58 3.57 14.78
CA PRO A 58 4.56 4.62 15.07
C PRO A 58 4.82 5.54 13.88
N ALA A 59 4.66 5.09 12.63
CA ALA A 59 4.83 5.96 11.46
C ALA A 59 3.78 7.08 11.39
N TYR A 60 2.61 6.89 11.99
CA TYR A 60 1.49 7.85 11.91
C TYR A 60 1.23 8.58 13.22
N THR A 61 1.37 7.90 14.35
CA THR A 61 1.00 8.42 15.66
C THR A 61 2.07 8.05 16.69
N ASN A 62 2.46 9.03 17.49
CA ASN A 62 3.32 8.84 18.65
C ASN A 62 2.80 9.72 19.82
N ALA A 63 3.48 9.70 20.96
CA ALA A 63 3.10 10.48 22.15
C ALA A 63 3.07 12.00 21.91
N ALA A 64 3.81 12.50 20.91
CA ALA A 64 3.84 13.91 20.54
C ALA A 64 2.77 14.29 19.51
N SER A 65 2.09 13.34 18.87
CA SER A 65 1.09 13.64 17.85
C SER A 65 -0.07 14.45 18.44
N GLY A 66 -0.46 15.53 17.75
CA GLY A 66 -1.50 16.48 18.15
C GLY A 66 -1.04 17.62 19.07
N THR A 67 0.09 17.48 19.77
CA THR A 67 0.58 18.47 20.75
C THR A 67 2.03 18.92 20.51
N GLY A 68 2.77 18.22 19.65
CA GLY A 68 4.16 18.49 19.32
C GLY A 68 4.34 19.52 18.20
N ASP A 69 5.55 19.55 17.64
CA ASP A 69 5.88 20.39 16.49
C ASP A 69 5.32 19.83 15.17
N PHE A 70 5.62 20.51 14.06
CA PHE A 70 5.20 20.11 12.71
C PHE A 70 5.51 18.64 12.35
N SER A 71 6.62 18.09 12.83
CA SER A 71 7.03 16.70 12.57
C SER A 71 6.09 15.66 13.18
N ALA A 72 5.44 16.00 14.30
CA ALA A 72 4.59 15.08 15.06
C ALA A 72 3.21 14.86 14.41
N ARG A 73 2.77 15.80 13.56
CA ARG A 73 1.45 15.84 12.91
C ARG A 73 0.26 15.70 13.89
N SER A 74 -0.96 15.70 13.35
CA SER A 74 -2.18 15.35 14.10
C SER A 74 -2.22 13.86 14.43
N LYS A 75 -2.98 13.47 15.47
CA LYS A 75 -3.34 12.07 15.71
C LYS A 75 -4.28 11.60 14.60
N ARG A 76 -3.86 10.62 13.81
CA ARG A 76 -4.62 10.12 12.65
C ARG A 76 -5.22 8.75 12.89
N LEU A 77 -4.47 7.90 13.58
CA LEU A 77 -4.85 6.53 13.86
C LEU A 77 -4.35 6.11 15.23
N ARG A 78 -5.02 5.11 15.81
CA ARG A 78 -4.66 4.44 17.06
C ARG A 78 -3.90 3.15 16.82
N HIS A 79 -4.15 2.49 15.68
CA HIS A 79 -3.46 1.26 15.31
C HIS A 79 -3.38 1.09 13.78
N TYR A 80 -2.26 0.56 13.28
CA TYR A 80 -2.10 0.14 11.90
C TYR A 80 -1.20 -1.10 11.84
N GLN A 81 -1.79 -2.25 11.51
CA GLN A 81 -1.07 -3.46 11.14
C GLN A 81 -1.09 -3.65 9.62
N ARG A 82 0.06 -4.06 9.05
CA ARG A 82 0.17 -4.55 7.67
C ARG A 82 0.75 -5.95 7.66
N SER A 83 0.05 -6.87 7.03
CA SER A 83 0.53 -8.20 6.65
C SER A 83 0.81 -8.20 5.14
N PHE A 84 2.02 -8.60 4.75
CA PHE A 84 2.43 -8.73 3.36
C PHE A 84 2.93 -10.15 3.12
N VAL A 85 2.40 -10.82 2.10
CA VAL A 85 2.75 -12.19 1.71
C VAL A 85 3.16 -12.21 0.25
N PHE A 86 4.21 -12.95 -0.07
CA PHE A 86 4.66 -13.22 -1.43
C PHE A 86 4.88 -14.72 -1.65
N ASP A 87 4.02 -15.35 -2.46
CA ASP A 87 4.20 -16.71 -2.96
C ASP A 87 4.96 -16.68 -4.28
N ARG A 88 6.21 -17.15 -4.25
CA ARG A 88 7.10 -17.20 -5.42
C ARG A 88 6.70 -18.26 -6.44
N ARG A 89 5.99 -19.31 -6.02
CA ARG A 89 5.59 -20.40 -6.93
C ARG A 89 4.42 -19.98 -7.80
N ALA A 90 3.46 -19.29 -7.19
CA ALA A 90 2.26 -18.81 -7.86
C ALA A 90 2.38 -17.35 -8.37
N ASN A 91 3.46 -16.65 -8.02
CA ASN A 91 3.65 -15.22 -8.29
C ASN A 91 2.50 -14.35 -7.75
N VAL A 92 2.11 -14.63 -6.51
CA VAL A 92 1.00 -13.96 -5.82
C VAL A 92 1.52 -13.11 -4.68
N ILE A 93 0.99 -11.89 -4.60
CA ILE A 93 1.19 -10.95 -3.50
C ILE A 93 -0.14 -10.79 -2.78
N VAL A 94 -0.14 -10.89 -1.45
CA VAL A 94 -1.31 -10.60 -0.62
C VAL A 94 -0.94 -9.49 0.34
N VAL A 95 -1.78 -8.46 0.41
CA VAL A 95 -1.66 -7.38 1.39
C VAL A 95 -2.93 -7.32 2.21
N HIS A 96 -2.79 -7.49 3.52
CA HIS A 96 -3.86 -7.27 4.49
C HIS A 96 -3.47 -6.12 5.40
N ASP A 97 -4.30 -5.09 5.47
CA ASP A 97 -4.13 -3.98 6.39
C ASP A 97 -5.30 -3.95 7.37
N LYS A 98 -5.03 -3.72 8.64
CA LYS A 98 -6.04 -3.39 9.66
C LYS A 98 -5.70 -2.04 10.27
N VAL A 99 -6.57 -1.07 10.05
CA VAL A 99 -6.36 0.33 10.46
C VAL A 99 -7.47 0.74 11.41
N THR A 100 -7.10 1.24 12.58
CA THR A 100 -8.02 1.90 13.52
C THR A 100 -7.74 3.40 13.52
N ALA A 101 -8.58 4.19 12.85
CA ALA A 101 -8.51 5.64 12.82
C ALA A 101 -8.77 6.25 14.21
N GLU A 102 -8.28 7.47 14.42
CA GLU A 102 -8.59 8.25 15.62
C GLU A 102 -10.04 8.75 15.58
N ASP A 103 -10.56 9.03 14.39
CA ASP A 103 -11.91 9.53 14.12
C ASP A 103 -12.50 8.76 12.92
N ALA A 104 -13.70 8.22 13.08
CA ALA A 104 -14.40 7.46 12.04
C ALA A 104 -14.68 8.29 10.76
N THR A 105 -14.69 9.62 10.86
CA THR A 105 -14.92 10.52 9.72
C THR A 105 -13.70 10.67 8.81
N PHE A 106 -12.51 10.25 9.27
CA PHE A 106 -11.31 10.28 8.45
C PHE A 106 -11.45 9.36 7.24
N ARG A 107 -11.25 9.93 6.04
CA ARG A 107 -11.29 9.17 4.79
C ARG A 107 -10.05 8.29 4.70
N GLN A 108 -10.22 7.00 4.96
CA GLN A 108 -9.18 6.00 4.78
C GLN A 108 -9.10 5.58 3.30
N LYS A 109 -7.88 5.40 2.81
CA LYS A 109 -7.58 5.01 1.43
C LYS A 109 -6.44 4.00 1.41
N TRP A 110 -6.56 3.00 0.55
CA TRP A 110 -5.45 2.14 0.16
C TRP A 110 -4.98 2.54 -1.24
N LEU A 111 -3.67 2.60 -1.45
CA LEU A 111 -3.07 3.18 -2.65
C LEU A 111 -2.16 2.17 -3.35
N LEU A 112 -2.23 2.14 -4.68
CA LEU A 112 -1.26 1.44 -5.53
C LEU A 112 -0.88 2.33 -6.71
N HIS A 113 0.41 2.65 -6.83
CA HIS A 113 0.92 3.50 -7.89
C HIS A 113 1.25 2.70 -9.15
N SER A 114 1.08 3.33 -10.31
CA SER A 114 1.41 2.77 -11.62
C SER A 114 1.88 3.84 -12.60
N GLU A 115 2.55 3.40 -13.66
CA GLU A 115 2.90 4.28 -14.78
C GLU A 115 1.78 4.42 -15.80
N LEU A 116 1.03 3.34 -16.05
CA LEU A 116 -0.12 3.33 -16.94
C LEU A 116 -1.41 3.34 -16.13
N GLU A 117 -2.49 3.82 -16.77
CA GLU A 117 -3.82 3.86 -16.17
C GLU A 117 -4.29 2.45 -15.78
N PRO A 118 -4.71 2.21 -14.53
CA PRO A 118 -5.32 0.95 -14.12
C PRO A 118 -6.67 0.73 -14.81
N GLU A 119 -6.88 -0.45 -15.38
CA GLU A 119 -8.19 -0.89 -15.83
C GLU A 119 -8.98 -1.45 -14.63
N LEU A 120 -10.24 -1.06 -14.46
CA LEU A 120 -11.06 -1.43 -13.31
C LEU A 120 -12.34 -2.16 -13.75
N GLN A 121 -12.69 -3.25 -13.06
CA GLN A 121 -13.94 -3.99 -13.29
C GLN A 121 -14.44 -4.61 -11.97
N GLY A 122 -15.45 -3.99 -11.34
CA GLY A 122 -15.96 -4.45 -10.05
C GLY A 122 -14.84 -4.44 -8.98
N PRO A 123 -14.60 -5.55 -8.25
CA PRO A 123 -13.52 -5.64 -7.27
C PRO A 123 -12.15 -5.94 -7.91
N TYR A 124 -12.08 -6.03 -9.24
CA TYR A 124 -10.87 -6.38 -9.97
C TYR A 124 -10.21 -5.16 -10.58
N PHE A 125 -8.88 -5.19 -10.65
CA PHE A 125 -8.10 -4.21 -11.39
C PHE A 125 -6.98 -4.89 -12.17
N ARG A 126 -6.54 -4.25 -13.26
CA ARG A 126 -5.41 -4.70 -14.07
C ARG A 126 -4.49 -3.53 -14.36
N ILE A 127 -3.19 -3.73 -14.14
CA ILE A 127 -2.16 -2.73 -14.39
C ILE A 127 -1.12 -3.34 -15.31
N ALA A 128 -0.97 -2.78 -16.50
CA ALA A 128 0.10 -3.15 -17.43
C ALA A 128 1.42 -2.46 -17.05
N ALA A 129 2.54 -3.16 -17.22
CA ALA A 129 3.85 -2.52 -17.21
C ALA A 129 3.99 -1.60 -18.45
N PRO A 130 4.81 -0.55 -18.40
CA PRO A 130 5.10 0.28 -19.58
C PRO A 130 5.55 -0.53 -20.80
N HIS A 131 5.25 -0.01 -21.98
CA HIS A 131 5.70 -0.62 -23.22
C HIS A 131 7.22 -0.53 -23.33
N THR A 132 7.84 -1.67 -23.65
CA THR A 132 9.19 -1.71 -24.22
C THR A 132 9.09 -1.64 -25.75
N PRO A 133 10.19 -1.50 -26.51
CA PRO A 133 10.16 -1.70 -27.97
C PRO A 133 9.53 -3.04 -28.41
N SER A 134 9.42 -4.01 -27.50
CA SER A 134 8.72 -5.29 -27.67
C SER A 134 7.28 -5.33 -27.09
N GLY A 135 6.69 -4.19 -26.69
CA GLY A 135 5.40 -4.10 -26.00
C GLY A 135 5.50 -4.23 -24.47
N PRO A 136 4.36 -4.15 -23.74
CA PRO A 136 4.31 -4.37 -22.30
C PRO A 136 4.59 -5.85 -22.01
N ARG A 137 5.53 -6.13 -21.09
CA ARG A 137 5.92 -7.52 -20.78
C ARG A 137 5.20 -8.09 -19.58
N GLY A 138 4.85 -7.25 -18.61
CA GLY A 138 4.27 -7.65 -17.34
C GLY A 138 2.86 -7.10 -17.15
N VAL A 139 2.07 -7.81 -16.36
CA VAL A 139 0.77 -7.37 -15.88
C VAL A 139 0.65 -7.68 -14.39
N LEU A 140 -0.04 -6.82 -13.65
CA LEU A 140 -0.48 -7.05 -12.29
C LEU A 140 -2.02 -7.09 -12.28
N ASN A 141 -2.58 -8.27 -12.02
CA ASN A 141 -4.02 -8.46 -11.88
C ASN A 141 -4.37 -8.51 -10.39
N GLY A 142 -5.28 -7.65 -9.96
CA GLY A 142 -5.69 -7.52 -8.57
C GLY A 142 -7.15 -7.89 -8.33
N GLN A 143 -7.42 -8.40 -7.14
CA GLN A 143 -8.76 -8.61 -6.59
C GLN A 143 -8.82 -8.03 -5.19
N VAL A 144 -9.81 -7.18 -4.96
CA VAL A 144 -10.15 -6.63 -3.64
C VAL A 144 -11.15 -7.53 -2.96
N LEU A 145 -10.81 -8.00 -1.77
CA LEU A 145 -11.66 -8.85 -0.93
C LEU A 145 -12.22 -8.10 0.26
N LEU A 146 -11.48 -7.13 0.81
CA LEU A 146 -11.96 -6.25 1.88
C LEU A 146 -11.61 -4.78 1.62
N PRO A 147 -12.49 -3.85 2.04
CA PRO A 147 -13.87 -4.14 2.45
C PRO A 147 -14.70 -4.58 1.22
N GLU A 148 -15.74 -5.39 1.44
CA GLU A 148 -16.58 -5.92 0.35
C GLU A 148 -17.30 -4.81 -0.44
N ASP A 149 -17.58 -3.68 0.21
CA ASP A 149 -18.24 -2.50 -0.35
C ASP A 149 -17.26 -1.43 -0.89
N ALA A 150 -16.00 -1.81 -1.14
CA ALA A 150 -14.98 -0.88 -1.59
C ALA A 150 -15.30 -0.23 -2.95
N SER A 151 -15.00 1.06 -3.07
CA SER A 151 -14.93 1.76 -4.35
C SER A 151 -13.48 1.83 -4.84
N LEU A 152 -13.30 1.63 -6.15
CA LEU A 152 -12.00 1.73 -6.83
C LEU A 152 -12.00 2.94 -7.76
N THR A 153 -10.95 3.76 -7.70
CA THR A 153 -10.80 4.95 -8.56
C THR A 153 -9.37 5.03 -9.10
N ALA A 154 -9.22 5.17 -10.41
CA ALA A 154 -7.97 5.51 -11.06
C ALA A 154 -7.80 7.04 -11.10
N ILE A 155 -6.69 7.55 -10.58
CA ILE A 155 -6.37 8.98 -10.57
C ILE A 155 -4.97 9.17 -11.13
N GLY A 156 -4.84 9.97 -12.18
CA GLY A 156 -3.57 10.21 -12.83
C GLY A 156 -3.72 10.74 -14.25
N GLY A 157 -2.63 10.63 -15.00
CA GLY A 157 -2.51 11.21 -16.33
C GLY A 157 -2.32 12.74 -16.30
N PRO A 158 -2.23 13.38 -17.49
CA PRO A 158 -1.90 14.79 -17.64
C PRO A 158 -2.65 15.72 -16.68
N GLY A 159 -1.92 16.31 -15.72
CA GLY A 159 -2.46 17.26 -14.75
C GLY A 159 -2.98 16.65 -13.44
N LEU A 160 -2.85 15.33 -13.25
CA LEU A 160 -3.27 14.62 -12.04
C LEU A 160 -2.20 13.68 -11.47
N GLU A 161 -1.01 13.61 -12.08
CA GLU A 161 0.06 12.66 -11.73
C GLU A 161 0.58 12.86 -10.30
N TYR A 162 0.53 14.08 -9.80
CA TYR A 162 0.95 14.48 -8.45
C TYR A 162 -0.19 15.12 -7.66
N PHE A 163 -1.43 14.67 -7.91
CA PHE A 163 -2.64 15.25 -7.33
C PHE A 163 -2.82 14.87 -5.85
N VAL A 164 -2.81 15.88 -4.98
CA VAL A 164 -3.09 15.77 -3.54
C VAL A 164 -4.09 16.86 -3.17
N ASP A 165 -5.26 16.49 -2.67
CA ASP A 165 -6.35 17.39 -2.21
C ASP A 165 -6.56 18.61 -3.11
N GLU A 166 -7.32 18.40 -4.20
CA GLU A 166 -7.73 19.44 -5.17
C GLU A 166 -6.60 20.12 -5.96
N LYS A 167 -5.34 19.78 -5.68
CA LYS A 167 -4.18 20.41 -6.31
C LYS A 167 -3.20 19.38 -6.89
N ASN A 168 -2.79 19.59 -8.13
CA ASN A 168 -1.64 18.90 -8.72
C ASN A 168 -0.34 19.65 -8.37
N TYR A 169 0.64 18.95 -7.79
CA TYR A 169 1.91 19.54 -7.34
C TYR A 169 3.02 19.41 -8.39
N ASP A 170 2.74 19.90 -9.60
CA ASP A 170 3.67 19.80 -10.75
C ASP A 170 4.51 21.07 -11.00
N GLU A 171 4.35 22.10 -10.16
CA GLU A 171 5.07 23.38 -10.29
C GLU A 171 4.98 23.93 -11.74
N ASP A 172 3.75 24.02 -12.26
CA ASP A 172 3.42 24.47 -13.62
C ASP A 172 4.14 23.69 -14.74
N GLY A 173 4.28 22.37 -14.57
CA GLY A 173 4.92 21.48 -15.56
C GLY A 173 6.41 21.24 -15.32
N THR A 174 7.01 21.93 -14.36
CA THR A 174 8.44 21.82 -14.07
C THR A 174 8.81 20.44 -13.54
N VAL A 175 7.98 19.85 -12.67
CA VAL A 175 8.27 18.52 -12.10
C VAL A 175 8.19 17.47 -13.19
N GLN A 176 7.17 17.50 -14.06
CA GLN A 176 7.07 16.65 -15.23
C GLN A 176 8.28 16.77 -16.17
N ALA A 177 8.70 17.98 -16.51
CA ALA A 177 9.86 18.18 -17.37
C ALA A 177 11.16 17.59 -16.77
N VAL A 178 11.33 17.72 -15.45
CA VAL A 178 12.45 17.11 -14.73
C VAL A 178 12.33 15.58 -14.70
N ALA A 179 11.14 15.06 -14.47
CA ALA A 179 10.87 13.63 -14.42
C ALA A 179 11.13 12.97 -15.78
N GLN A 180 10.64 13.58 -16.87
CA GLN A 180 10.87 13.13 -18.24
C GLN A 180 12.35 13.12 -18.60
N ARG A 181 13.07 14.21 -18.32
CA ARG A 181 14.52 14.26 -18.54
C ARG A 181 15.25 13.15 -17.78
N LYS A 182 14.92 12.93 -16.51
CA LYS A 182 15.51 11.85 -15.71
C LYS A 182 15.15 10.46 -16.23
N ARG A 183 13.96 10.28 -16.80
CA ARG A 183 13.57 9.03 -17.47
C ARG A 183 14.48 8.75 -18.65
N GLU A 184 14.68 9.74 -19.51
CA GLU A 184 15.53 9.63 -20.71
C GLU A 184 17.01 9.41 -20.35
N GLU A 185 17.53 10.17 -19.38
CA GLU A 185 18.94 10.11 -19.01
C GLU A 185 19.31 8.91 -18.14
N ARG A 186 18.39 8.46 -17.27
CA ARG A 186 18.70 7.54 -16.15
C ARG A 186 17.70 6.41 -15.97
N GLY A 187 16.70 6.29 -16.83
CA GLY A 187 15.64 5.30 -16.69
C GLY A 187 14.77 5.51 -15.44
N ALA A 188 14.60 6.76 -14.98
CA ALA A 188 13.71 7.04 -13.86
C ALA A 188 12.23 6.68 -14.19
N GLU A 189 11.55 6.10 -13.22
CA GLU A 189 10.14 5.67 -13.30
C GLU A 189 9.29 6.48 -12.30
N PRO A 190 8.92 7.73 -12.63
CA PRO A 190 8.22 8.63 -11.70
C PRO A 190 6.78 8.19 -11.37
N GLY A 191 6.19 7.26 -12.13
CA GLY A 191 4.75 6.99 -12.11
C GLY A 191 3.94 8.10 -12.79
N ALA A 192 2.68 7.81 -13.10
CA ALA A 192 1.74 8.82 -13.61
C ALA A 192 0.30 8.59 -13.12
N TRP A 193 0.03 7.44 -12.50
CA TRP A 193 -1.29 7.02 -12.06
C TRP A 193 -1.21 6.38 -10.67
N ARG A 194 -2.36 6.37 -10.01
CA ARG A 194 -2.61 5.55 -8.83
C ARG A 194 -4.02 5.00 -8.85
N LEU A 195 -4.17 3.80 -8.31
CA LEU A 195 -5.43 3.26 -7.83
C LEU A 195 -5.65 3.73 -6.39
N GLU A 196 -6.80 4.33 -6.12
CA GLU A 196 -7.34 4.53 -4.78
C GLU A 196 -8.46 3.52 -4.53
N LEU A 197 -8.33 2.74 -3.46
CA LEU A 197 -9.37 1.88 -2.91
C LEU A 197 -9.89 2.55 -1.64
N GLN A 198 -11.20 2.78 -1.57
CA GLN A 198 -11.85 3.42 -0.43
C GLN A 198 -13.01 2.55 0.12
N PRO A 199 -13.18 2.45 1.45
CA PRO A 199 -14.33 1.79 2.04
C PRO A 199 -15.66 2.47 1.66
N GLY A 200 -16.73 1.69 1.48
CA GLY A 200 -18.06 2.22 1.17
C GLY A 200 -18.72 2.97 2.34
N ARG A 201 -18.20 2.79 3.55
CA ARG A 201 -18.70 3.40 4.79
C ARG A 201 -17.59 3.99 5.65
N GLN A 202 -17.93 5.01 6.43
CA GLN A 202 -17.09 5.52 7.51
C GLN A 202 -17.13 4.58 8.71
N ALA A 203 -15.95 4.29 9.27
CA ALA A 203 -15.78 3.49 10.48
C ALA A 203 -14.40 3.78 11.07
N GLU A 204 -14.25 3.64 12.39
CA GLU A 204 -12.92 3.75 12.99
C GLU A 204 -12.02 2.60 12.54
N VAL A 205 -12.55 1.37 12.50
CA VAL A 205 -11.80 0.19 12.09
C VAL A 205 -12.14 -0.15 10.64
N GLN A 206 -11.11 -0.19 9.80
CA GLN A 206 -11.19 -0.67 8.42
C GLN A 206 -10.15 -1.76 8.18
N GLU A 207 -10.55 -2.76 7.41
CA GLU A 207 -9.64 -3.78 6.89
C GLU A 207 -9.57 -3.67 5.38
N PHE A 208 -8.35 -3.75 4.83
CA PHE A 208 -8.11 -3.84 3.40
C PHE A 208 -7.48 -5.19 3.12
N LEU A 209 -8.02 -5.96 2.18
CA LEU A 209 -7.41 -7.22 1.75
C LEU A 209 -7.37 -7.23 0.23
N VAL A 210 -6.16 -7.22 -0.31
CA VAL A 210 -5.91 -7.15 -1.75
C VAL A 210 -5.00 -8.31 -2.15
N VAL A 211 -5.46 -9.12 -3.11
CA VAL A 211 -4.69 -10.20 -3.72
C VAL A 211 -4.26 -9.76 -5.10
N MET A 212 -2.96 -9.82 -5.39
CA MET A 212 -2.38 -9.40 -6.66
C MET A 212 -1.56 -10.54 -7.27
N ARG A 213 -1.67 -10.74 -8.58
CA ARG A 213 -0.98 -11.78 -9.33
C ARG A 213 -0.16 -11.13 -10.42
N THR A 214 1.14 -11.42 -10.48
CA THR A 214 1.98 -10.95 -11.58
C THR A 214 1.98 -11.95 -12.70
N GLY A 215 1.87 -11.50 -13.94
CA GLY A 215 1.87 -12.34 -15.13
C GLY A 215 2.51 -11.67 -16.32
N LYS A 216 2.40 -12.33 -17.48
CA LYS A 216 2.71 -11.71 -18.77
C LYS A 216 1.48 -11.03 -19.31
N TRP A 217 1.66 -9.83 -19.87
CA TRP A 217 0.55 -9.13 -20.49
C TRP A 217 -0.03 -9.91 -21.68
N SER A 218 -1.36 -9.95 -21.77
CA SER A 218 -2.10 -10.42 -22.93
C SER A 218 -3.35 -9.59 -23.15
N ALA A 219 -3.53 -9.08 -24.37
CA ALA A 219 -4.69 -8.25 -24.73
C ALA A 219 -6.01 -9.03 -24.71
N THR A 220 -5.96 -10.37 -24.73
CA THR A 220 -7.14 -11.24 -24.71
C THR A 220 -7.43 -11.82 -23.33
N GLU A 221 -6.60 -11.52 -22.32
CA GLU A 221 -6.82 -11.99 -20.96
C GLU A 221 -7.93 -11.20 -20.28
N SER A 222 -8.78 -11.90 -19.52
CA SER A 222 -9.83 -11.28 -18.71
C SER A 222 -9.21 -10.50 -17.54
N ILE A 223 -9.80 -9.36 -17.18
CA ILE A 223 -9.42 -8.63 -15.95
C ILE A 223 -9.79 -9.44 -14.71
N THR A 224 -10.83 -10.28 -14.79
CA THR A 224 -11.23 -11.18 -13.71
C THR A 224 -10.39 -12.45 -13.77
N PRO A 225 -9.45 -12.67 -12.83
CA PRO A 225 -8.66 -13.89 -12.80
C PRO A 225 -9.54 -15.09 -12.43
N SER A 226 -9.23 -16.24 -13.02
CA SER A 226 -9.87 -17.52 -12.70
C SER A 226 -8.81 -18.54 -12.25
N PRO A 227 -8.98 -19.21 -11.10
CA PRO A 227 -10.05 -18.97 -10.12
C PRO A 227 -9.82 -17.68 -9.30
N ALA A 228 -10.92 -17.06 -8.89
CA ALA A 228 -10.89 -15.92 -7.98
C ALA A 228 -10.45 -16.39 -6.58
N ALA A 229 -9.76 -15.52 -5.84
CA ALA A 229 -9.50 -15.77 -4.44
C ALA A 229 -10.80 -15.71 -3.64
N THR A 230 -10.91 -16.54 -2.61
CA THR A 230 -12.06 -16.56 -1.69
C THR A 230 -11.61 -16.27 -0.27
N LEU A 231 -12.52 -15.67 0.51
CA LEU A 231 -12.26 -15.25 1.88
C LEU A 231 -13.33 -15.80 2.80
N GLU A 232 -12.88 -16.40 3.90
CA GLU A 232 -13.73 -16.73 5.04
C GLU A 232 -13.21 -16.02 6.28
N THR A 233 -14.12 -15.56 7.13
CA THR A 233 -13.78 -14.92 8.41
C THR A 233 -14.28 -15.79 9.55
N THR A 234 -13.37 -16.21 10.45
CA THR A 234 -13.73 -16.94 11.67
C THR A 234 -13.02 -16.32 12.87
N GLY A 235 -13.80 -15.68 13.76
CA GLY A 235 -13.24 -14.97 14.91
C GLY A 235 -12.24 -13.88 14.48
N ASP A 236 -11.01 -13.95 14.98
CA ASP A 236 -9.93 -13.00 14.68
C ASP A 236 -9.03 -13.41 13.50
N THR A 237 -9.40 -14.44 12.75
CA THR A 237 -8.61 -14.96 11.63
C THR A 237 -9.35 -14.79 10.31
N LEU A 238 -8.62 -14.30 9.31
CA LEU A 238 -9.03 -14.31 7.90
C LEU A 238 -8.42 -15.52 7.21
N THR A 239 -9.24 -16.41 6.69
CA THR A 239 -8.81 -17.55 5.88
C THR A 239 -8.96 -17.19 4.41
N LEU A 240 -7.84 -16.94 3.75
CA LEU A 240 -7.75 -16.65 2.33
C LEU A 240 -7.40 -17.93 1.57
N THR A 241 -8.24 -18.32 0.62
CA THR A 241 -7.96 -19.45 -0.26
C THR A 241 -7.64 -18.94 -1.66
N LEU A 242 -6.47 -19.35 -2.14
CA LEU A 242 -5.96 -19.08 -3.48
C LEU A 242 -5.99 -20.41 -4.24
N ASP A 243 -7.02 -20.60 -5.05
CA ASP A 243 -7.14 -21.77 -5.92
C ASP A 243 -6.20 -21.65 -7.15
N GLY A 244 -6.09 -22.73 -7.92
CA GLY A 244 -5.33 -22.80 -9.18
C GLY A 244 -4.35 -23.97 -9.20
N ASP A 245 -3.32 -23.89 -10.05
CA ASP A 245 -2.31 -24.95 -10.21
C ASP A 245 -1.39 -25.10 -8.98
N GLN A 246 -1.35 -24.09 -8.11
CA GLN A 246 -0.55 -24.05 -6.89
C GLN A 246 -1.44 -23.57 -5.74
N PRO A 247 -2.41 -24.41 -5.30
CA PRO A 247 -3.40 -24.00 -4.32
C PRO A 247 -2.74 -23.67 -2.98
N LEU A 248 -3.15 -22.55 -2.37
CA LEU A 248 -2.59 -22.03 -1.13
C LEU A 248 -3.71 -21.45 -0.25
N THR A 249 -3.80 -21.95 0.98
CA THR A 249 -4.62 -21.35 2.03
C THR A 249 -3.72 -20.59 2.99
N LEU A 250 -4.08 -19.34 3.27
CA LEU A 250 -3.39 -18.46 4.21
C LEU A 250 -4.35 -18.11 5.35
N HIS A 251 -3.88 -18.26 6.59
CA HIS A 251 -4.57 -17.74 7.76
C HIS A 251 -3.88 -16.46 8.21
N LEU A 252 -4.50 -15.33 7.86
CA LEU A 252 -3.98 -14.00 8.15
C LEU A 252 -4.51 -13.54 9.52
N PRO A 253 -3.62 -13.16 10.47
CA PRO A 253 -4.02 -12.73 11.80
C PRO A 253 -4.50 -11.27 11.80
N ARG A 254 -5.53 -10.96 12.60
CA ARG A 254 -5.96 -9.56 12.90
C ARG A 254 -5.22 -8.92 14.08
N ASN A 255 -4.13 -9.54 14.50
CA ASN A 255 -3.22 -9.12 15.55
C ASN A 255 -1.77 -9.37 15.09
N MET A 256 -0.80 -9.07 15.96
CA MET A 256 0.62 -9.42 15.75
C MET A 256 0.86 -10.92 15.96
N GLY A 257 0.22 -11.75 15.13
CA GLY A 257 0.43 -13.19 15.04
C GLY A 257 1.28 -13.56 13.83
N ASP A 258 1.70 -14.81 13.78
CA ASP A 258 2.39 -15.36 12.61
C ASP A 258 1.36 -15.83 11.57
N ILE A 259 1.65 -15.63 10.28
CA ILE A 259 0.80 -16.15 9.21
C ILE A 259 1.00 -17.66 9.10
N GLN A 260 -0.11 -18.41 9.19
CA GLN A 260 -0.10 -19.85 8.94
C GLN A 260 -0.47 -20.12 7.48
N LEU A 261 0.15 -21.14 6.89
CA LEU A 261 -0.11 -21.52 5.50
C LEU A 261 -0.30 -23.03 5.36
N GLN A 262 -1.14 -23.41 4.41
CA GLN A 262 -1.35 -24.78 3.99
C GLN A 262 -1.41 -24.82 2.46
N ARG A 263 -0.56 -25.64 1.83
CA ARG A 263 -0.69 -25.92 0.40
C ARG A 263 -1.69 -27.05 0.17
N GLY A 264 -2.50 -26.90 -0.88
CA GLY A 264 -3.27 -28.02 -1.41
C GLY A 264 -2.35 -29.03 -2.10
N ARG A 265 -2.80 -30.29 -2.18
CA ARG A 265 -2.14 -31.32 -2.99
C ARG A 265 -2.59 -31.23 -4.44
#